data_AF-A0A0X3Q759-F1
#
_entry.id   AF-A0A0X3Q759-F1
#
_cell.length_a   1.000
_cell.length_b   1.000
_cell.length_c   1.000
_cell.angle_alpha   90.00
_cell.angle_beta   90.00
_cell.angle_gamma   90.00
#
_symmetry.space_group_name_H-M   'P 1'
#
loop_
_entity.id
_entity.type
_entity.pdbx_description
1 polymer ?
#
loop_
_entity_poly.entity_id
_entity_poly.type
_entity_poly.pdbx_seq_one_letter_code
_entity_poly.pdbx_strand_id
1 'polypeptide(L)'
;SRILIDTTSAGTCLPIYLNILEAELRRNRTSNSQPPLAAILLTHWHPDHSAAVSSVQDLVRNIHISSDASPVPVYKCAGGPCLKSLEFYSGPVKPMVEGQTFSIPVPLSSQDDFASETPNLTVLSTPGHTMDHTCLLLRANGVPLCLFTGDLILGHGSAIVSDLALYLCSLERLRIMLSGQLMQNPPIYPAHGEVVGDALAKVTEYIQHRHQRIRKTADLLFSQPSSTWVRESFLMNRVYPKVHPGLARAATNNLRQALFWLSSHPGSPHRRIYVRSGPRENRKDPQYLCEYVQLAVDEFYKCPSGNVSALVASDWDWMWCKS
;
A
#
# COMPACT_ATOMS: atom_id res chain seq x y z
N SER A 1 -14.04 -19.03 10.65
CA SER A 1 -12.67 -18.47 10.73
C SER A 1 -12.64 -17.04 10.22
N ARG A 2 -11.60 -16.25 10.50
CA ARG A 2 -11.41 -14.88 9.99
C ARG A 2 -10.14 -14.79 9.12
N ILE A 3 -9.97 -13.67 8.42
CA ILE A 3 -8.72 -13.33 7.74
C ILE A 3 -8.02 -12.25 8.56
N LEU A 4 -6.72 -12.41 8.77
CA LEU A 4 -5.87 -11.39 9.38
C LEU A 4 -5.14 -10.64 8.26
N ILE A 5 -5.21 -9.31 8.27
CA ILE A 5 -4.46 -8.44 7.35
C ILE A 5 -3.30 -7.86 8.16
N ASP A 6 -2.09 -8.08 7.68
CA ASP A 6 -0.82 -7.77 8.34
C ASP A 6 -0.66 -8.40 9.73
N THR A 7 0.55 -8.28 10.25
CA THR A 7 0.92 -8.68 11.60
C THR A 7 1.53 -7.47 12.31
N THR A 8 2.63 -7.65 13.02
CA THR A 8 3.36 -6.56 13.67
C THR A 8 4.87 -6.83 13.57
N SER A 9 5.67 -5.94 14.15
CA SER A 9 7.10 -6.17 14.30
C SER A 9 7.41 -7.25 15.33
N ALA A 10 8.57 -7.92 15.20
CA ALA A 10 9.07 -8.84 16.23
C ALA A 10 9.64 -8.12 17.47
N GLY A 11 9.33 -6.84 17.65
CA GLY A 11 9.92 -5.97 18.67
C GLY A 11 9.23 -6.03 20.04
N THR A 12 9.51 -5.01 20.86
CA THR A 12 9.06 -4.93 22.26
C THR A 12 7.54 -4.92 22.44
N CYS A 13 6.78 -4.50 21.44
CA CYS A 13 5.32 -4.48 21.48
C CYS A 13 4.67 -5.83 21.11
N LEU A 14 5.44 -6.83 20.64
CA LEU A 14 4.92 -8.12 20.19
C LEU A 14 4.06 -8.82 21.27
N PRO A 15 4.47 -8.92 22.56
CA PRO A 15 3.65 -9.58 23.57
C PRO A 15 2.29 -8.90 23.79
N ILE A 16 2.25 -7.56 23.72
CA ILE A 16 1.01 -6.78 23.85
C ILE A 16 0.09 -7.07 22.66
N TYR A 17 0.63 -7.04 21.44
CA TYR A 17 -0.11 -7.37 20.23
C TYR A 17 -0.71 -8.77 20.29
N LEU A 18 0.09 -9.79 20.66
CA LEU A 18 -0.38 -11.18 20.72
C LEU A 18 -1.48 -11.37 21.77
N ASN A 19 -1.40 -10.69 22.91
CA ASN A 19 -2.43 -10.75 23.95
C ASN A 19 -3.77 -10.14 23.46
N ILE A 20 -3.72 -8.98 22.81
CA ILE A 20 -4.91 -8.35 22.21
C ILE A 20 -5.50 -9.25 21.13
N LEU A 21 -4.65 -9.77 20.23
CA LEU A 21 -5.07 -10.66 19.16
C LEU A 21 -5.70 -11.95 19.71
N GLU A 22 -5.10 -12.57 20.74
CA GLU A 22 -5.66 -13.75 21.39
C GLU A 22 -7.07 -13.48 21.93
N ALA A 23 -7.25 -12.37 22.63
CA ALA A 23 -8.56 -11.97 23.16
C ALA A 23 -9.60 -11.80 22.04
N GLU A 24 -9.24 -11.14 20.93
CA GLU A 24 -10.12 -10.98 19.77
C GLU A 24 -10.47 -12.29 19.08
N LEU A 25 -9.48 -13.17 18.87
CA LEU A 25 -9.68 -14.47 18.22
C LEU A 25 -10.55 -15.40 19.07
N ARG A 26 -10.40 -15.36 20.40
CA ARG A 26 -11.25 -16.14 21.32
C ARG A 26 -12.67 -15.59 21.38
N ARG A 27 -12.84 -14.26 21.48
CA ARG A 27 -14.16 -13.61 21.59
C ARG A 27 -15.01 -13.83 20.34
N ASN A 28 -14.40 -13.77 19.17
CA ASN A 28 -15.10 -13.84 17.89
C ASN A 28 -15.13 -15.25 17.27
N ARG A 29 -14.83 -16.27 18.06
CA ARG A 29 -14.79 -17.65 17.60
C ARG A 29 -16.21 -18.20 17.44
N THR A 30 -16.58 -18.55 16.21
CA THR A 30 -17.89 -19.13 15.91
C THR A 30 -17.93 -20.66 16.04
N SER A 31 -16.77 -21.33 15.97
CA SER A 31 -16.67 -22.79 16.15
C SER A 31 -15.29 -23.21 16.67
N ASN A 32 -15.26 -24.27 17.47
CA ASN A 32 -14.04 -24.93 17.93
C ASN A 32 -13.45 -25.92 16.90
N SER A 33 -14.23 -26.34 15.91
CA SER A 33 -13.81 -27.32 14.90
C SER A 33 -12.92 -26.74 13.80
N GLN A 34 -12.88 -25.41 13.66
CA GLN A 34 -12.05 -24.72 12.67
C GLN A 34 -10.99 -23.84 13.37
N PRO A 35 -9.84 -23.59 12.71
CA PRO A 35 -8.87 -22.65 13.20
C PRO A 35 -9.50 -21.24 13.23
N PRO A 36 -9.15 -20.38 14.21
CA PRO A 36 -9.69 -19.03 14.31
C PRO A 36 -9.34 -18.16 13.09
N LEU A 37 -8.20 -18.41 12.43
CA LEU A 37 -7.77 -17.74 11.20
C LEU A 37 -7.75 -18.71 10.01
N ALA A 38 -8.25 -18.24 8.87
CA ALA A 38 -8.22 -18.95 7.58
C ALA A 38 -6.98 -18.57 6.74
N ALA A 39 -6.51 -17.33 6.87
CA ALA A 39 -5.34 -16.82 6.15
C ALA A 39 -4.74 -15.60 6.86
N ILE A 40 -3.46 -15.34 6.59
CA ILE A 40 -2.76 -14.09 6.86
C ILE A 40 -2.43 -13.46 5.50
N LEU A 41 -2.91 -12.24 5.25
CA LEU A 41 -2.62 -11.48 4.03
C LEU A 41 -1.68 -10.34 4.40
N LEU A 42 -0.49 -10.32 3.79
CA LEU A 42 0.49 -9.25 4.00
C LEU A 42 0.34 -8.19 2.91
N THR A 43 0.15 -6.93 3.31
CA THR A 43 0.10 -5.79 2.40
C THR A 43 1.43 -5.55 1.72
N HIS A 44 2.54 -5.69 2.47
CA HIS A 44 3.91 -5.58 1.96
C HIS A 44 4.94 -6.19 2.93
N TRP A 45 6.23 -6.10 2.60
CA TRP A 45 7.30 -6.78 3.31
C TRP A 45 7.81 -6.09 4.59
N HIS A 46 7.51 -4.82 4.85
CA HIS A 46 8.12 -4.11 5.98
C HIS A 46 7.90 -4.85 7.32
N PRO A 47 8.88 -4.77 8.25
CA PRO A 47 8.90 -5.59 9.45
C PRO A 47 7.68 -5.36 10.35
N ASP A 48 7.18 -4.15 10.43
CA ASP A 48 5.99 -3.78 11.19
C ASP A 48 4.68 -4.35 10.62
N HIS A 49 4.71 -4.97 9.44
CA HIS A 49 3.58 -5.68 8.83
C HIS A 49 3.80 -7.19 8.75
N SER A 50 5.05 -7.67 8.70
CA SER A 50 5.35 -9.05 8.32
C SER A 50 6.18 -9.86 9.32
N ALA A 51 6.87 -9.23 10.29
CA ALA A 51 7.86 -9.94 11.11
C ALA A 51 7.24 -10.86 12.18
N ALA A 52 5.98 -10.63 12.57
CA ALA A 52 5.33 -11.43 13.61
C ALA A 52 4.52 -12.63 13.08
N VAL A 53 4.65 -12.98 11.79
CA VAL A 53 3.89 -14.08 11.16
C VAL A 53 4.05 -15.42 11.90
N SER A 54 5.29 -15.80 12.26
CA SER A 54 5.54 -17.04 13.00
C SER A 54 4.82 -17.03 14.36
N SER A 55 4.91 -15.92 15.10
CA SER A 55 4.28 -15.78 16.42
C SER A 55 2.76 -15.83 16.33
N VAL A 56 2.15 -15.28 15.27
CA VAL A 56 0.72 -15.41 15.02
C VAL A 56 0.33 -16.85 14.69
N GLN A 57 1.12 -17.57 13.87
CA GLN A 57 0.87 -18.98 13.57
C GLN A 57 0.94 -19.84 14.84
N ASP A 58 1.91 -19.58 15.71
CA ASP A 58 2.05 -20.27 17.00
C ASP A 58 0.88 -19.97 17.94
N LEU A 59 0.45 -18.70 18.02
CA LEU A 59 -0.73 -18.31 18.79
C LEU A 59 -1.99 -19.06 18.31
N VAL A 60 -2.22 -19.10 16.99
CA VAL A 60 -3.37 -19.81 16.42
C VAL A 60 -3.32 -21.31 16.73
N ARG A 61 -2.14 -21.93 16.63
CA ARG A 61 -1.94 -23.34 17.00
C ARG A 61 -2.26 -23.59 18.48
N ASN A 62 -1.91 -22.67 19.37
CA ASN A 62 -2.20 -22.77 20.80
C ASN A 62 -3.70 -22.61 21.12
N ILE A 63 -4.42 -21.79 20.35
CA ILE A 63 -5.88 -21.61 20.50
C ILE A 63 -6.67 -22.80 19.93
N HIS A 64 -6.17 -23.43 18.87
CA HIS A 64 -6.79 -24.57 18.19
C HIS A 64 -5.84 -25.77 18.19
N ILE A 65 -5.87 -26.51 19.31
CA ILE A 65 -5.10 -27.74 19.49
C ILE A 65 -5.73 -28.84 18.62
N SER A 66 -5.16 -29.07 17.44
CA SER A 66 -5.49 -30.16 16.54
C SER A 66 -4.19 -30.76 16.02
N SER A 67 -4.03 -32.08 16.14
CA SER A 67 -2.81 -32.80 15.76
C SER A 67 -2.48 -32.71 14.27
N ASP A 68 -3.48 -32.45 13.43
CA ASP A 68 -3.36 -32.44 11.96
C ASP A 68 -3.42 -31.03 11.36
N ALA A 69 -3.44 -29.99 12.21
CA ALA A 69 -3.61 -28.62 11.75
C ALA A 69 -2.34 -28.08 11.06
N SER A 70 -2.43 -27.91 9.74
CA SER A 70 -1.44 -27.15 8.98
C SER A 70 -1.37 -25.69 9.48
N PRO A 71 -0.19 -25.04 9.45
CA PRO A 71 -0.08 -23.62 9.78
C PRO A 71 -1.02 -22.76 8.92
N VAL A 72 -1.50 -21.66 9.49
CA VAL A 72 -2.36 -20.70 8.78
C VAL A 72 -1.63 -20.21 7.52
N PRO A 73 -2.21 -20.33 6.32
CA PRO A 73 -1.51 -19.94 5.10
C PRO A 73 -1.25 -18.43 5.05
N VAL A 74 -0.07 -18.07 4.54
CA VAL A 74 0.41 -16.69 4.43
C VAL A 74 0.46 -16.30 2.96
N TYR A 75 -0.06 -15.13 2.62
CA TYR A 75 -0.08 -14.61 1.25
C TYR A 75 0.62 -13.26 1.17
N LYS A 76 1.40 -13.04 0.10
CA LYS A 76 2.05 -11.75 -0.20
C LYS A 76 2.18 -11.58 -1.71
N CYS A 77 2.07 -10.36 -2.21
CA CYS A 77 2.39 -10.07 -3.60
C CYS A 77 3.90 -10.24 -3.89
N ALA A 78 4.21 -10.54 -5.15
CA ALA A 78 5.58 -10.62 -5.64
C ALA A 78 6.19 -9.22 -5.80
N GLY A 79 7.50 -9.15 -6.06
CA GLY A 79 8.22 -7.90 -6.37
C GLY A 79 9.02 -7.31 -5.20
N GLY A 80 8.69 -7.68 -3.97
CA GLY A 80 9.43 -7.32 -2.76
C GLY A 80 10.46 -8.40 -2.36
N PRO A 81 11.33 -8.10 -1.37
CA PRO A 81 12.33 -9.03 -0.88
C PRO A 81 11.70 -10.32 -0.32
N CYS A 82 12.50 -11.38 -0.33
CA CYS A 82 12.13 -12.65 0.27
C CYS A 82 12.14 -12.53 1.80
N LEU A 83 11.00 -12.80 2.45
CA LEU A 83 10.89 -12.71 3.92
C LEU A 83 11.84 -13.66 4.65
N LYS A 84 12.21 -14.79 4.04
CA LYS A 84 13.20 -15.73 4.58
C LYS A 84 14.61 -15.13 4.56
N SER A 85 14.96 -14.43 3.49
CA SER A 85 16.26 -13.75 3.37
C SER A 85 16.40 -12.58 4.34
N LEU A 86 15.28 -11.97 4.73
CA LEU A 86 15.21 -10.92 5.76
C LEU A 86 15.10 -11.48 7.19
N GLU A 87 15.03 -12.80 7.35
CA GLU A 87 14.82 -13.47 8.64
C GLU A 87 13.48 -13.11 9.33
N PHE A 88 12.53 -12.53 8.58
CA PHE A 88 11.20 -12.18 9.10
C PHE A 88 10.27 -13.40 9.15
N TYR A 89 10.35 -14.27 8.14
CA TYR A 89 9.53 -15.48 8.07
C TYR A 89 10.17 -16.56 7.20
N SER A 90 10.37 -17.76 7.77
CA SER A 90 11.00 -18.90 7.09
C SER A 90 10.02 -19.92 6.52
N GLY A 91 8.72 -19.79 6.80
CA GLY A 91 7.69 -20.69 6.30
C GLY A 91 7.26 -20.37 4.86
N PRO A 92 6.35 -21.18 4.28
CA PRO A 92 5.89 -21.00 2.92
C PRO A 92 5.02 -19.73 2.79
N VAL A 93 5.33 -18.89 1.80
CA VAL A 93 4.52 -17.73 1.41
C VAL A 93 3.88 -18.02 0.05
N LYS A 94 2.56 -17.96 -0.01
CA LYS A 94 1.80 -18.14 -1.26
C LYS A 94 1.76 -16.81 -2.02
N PRO A 95 1.89 -16.83 -3.36
CA PRO A 95 1.75 -15.61 -4.14
C PRO A 95 0.32 -15.08 -4.04
N MET A 96 0.22 -13.77 -3.86
CA MET A 96 -1.02 -13.01 -3.96
C MET A 96 -1.00 -12.21 -5.28
N VAL A 97 -2.06 -12.27 -6.09
CA VAL A 97 -2.09 -11.66 -7.43
C VAL A 97 -3.25 -10.67 -7.58
N GLU A 98 -3.10 -9.69 -8.47
CA GLU A 98 -4.14 -8.71 -8.80
C GLU A 98 -5.48 -9.39 -9.11
N GLY A 99 -6.57 -8.89 -8.53
CA GLY A 99 -7.92 -9.41 -8.73
C GLY A 99 -8.23 -10.71 -7.98
N GLN A 100 -7.27 -11.34 -7.30
CA GLN A 100 -7.53 -12.51 -6.47
C GLN A 100 -8.51 -12.17 -5.35
N THR A 101 -9.49 -13.04 -5.11
CA THR A 101 -10.50 -12.87 -4.07
C THR A 101 -10.34 -13.88 -2.94
N PHE A 102 -10.49 -13.42 -1.70
CA PHE A 102 -10.53 -14.27 -0.50
C PHE A 102 -11.89 -14.16 0.19
N SER A 103 -12.67 -15.24 0.20
CA SER A 103 -13.96 -15.28 0.89
C SER A 103 -13.76 -15.27 2.41
N ILE A 104 -14.51 -14.42 3.10
CA ILE A 104 -14.51 -14.32 4.57
C ILE A 104 -15.63 -15.24 5.08
N PRO A 105 -15.32 -16.35 5.76
CA PRO A 105 -16.31 -17.35 6.15
C PRO A 105 -17.07 -16.94 7.42
N VAL A 106 -17.64 -15.73 7.41
CA VAL A 106 -18.52 -15.17 8.44
C VAL A 106 -19.60 -14.36 7.71
N PRO A 107 -20.89 -14.60 7.96
CA PRO A 107 -21.95 -13.70 7.49
C PRO A 107 -21.73 -12.30 8.09
N LEU A 108 -21.96 -11.25 7.32
CA LEU A 108 -22.20 -9.93 7.93
C LEU A 108 -23.42 -10.06 8.84
N SER A 109 -23.47 -9.25 9.91
CA SER A 109 -24.48 -9.43 10.95
C SER A 109 -25.89 -9.46 10.37
N SER A 110 -26.83 -10.15 11.02
CA SER A 110 -28.23 -10.22 10.58
C SER A 110 -28.98 -8.88 10.60
N GLN A 111 -28.31 -7.79 11.00
CA GLN A 111 -28.84 -6.42 10.96
C GLN A 111 -28.44 -5.66 9.69
N ASP A 112 -27.55 -6.22 8.87
CA ASP A 112 -27.12 -5.63 7.61
C ASP A 112 -27.91 -6.24 6.43
N ASP A 113 -28.34 -5.42 5.47
CA ASP A 113 -29.03 -5.83 4.22
C ASP A 113 -28.21 -6.82 3.34
N PHE A 114 -27.00 -7.18 3.77
CA PHE A 114 -26.06 -8.04 3.07
C PHE A 114 -26.10 -9.51 3.53
N ALA A 115 -27.11 -9.90 4.32
CA ALA A 115 -27.19 -11.19 5.03
C ALA A 115 -27.17 -12.48 4.16
N SER A 116 -27.15 -12.39 2.82
CA SER A 116 -27.28 -13.54 1.91
C SER A 116 -26.00 -13.95 1.16
N GLU A 117 -24.96 -13.11 1.06
CA GLU A 117 -23.68 -13.51 0.44
C GLU A 117 -22.48 -13.40 1.38
N THR A 118 -21.48 -14.23 1.10
CA THR A 118 -20.21 -14.25 1.82
C THR A 118 -19.34 -13.07 1.37
N PRO A 119 -18.92 -12.16 2.27
CA PRO A 119 -18.04 -11.06 1.92
C PRO A 119 -16.72 -11.59 1.38
N ASN A 120 -16.07 -10.84 0.49
CA ASN A 120 -14.76 -11.18 -0.03
C ASN A 120 -13.79 -9.99 -0.05
N LEU A 121 -12.51 -10.29 0.13
CA LEU A 121 -11.42 -9.33 -0.06
C LEU A 121 -10.85 -9.52 -1.46
N THR A 122 -10.89 -8.47 -2.27
CA THR A 122 -10.23 -8.42 -3.59
C THR A 122 -8.86 -7.77 -3.47
N VAL A 123 -7.84 -8.40 -4.04
CA VAL A 123 -6.47 -7.88 -4.08
C VAL A 123 -6.31 -6.82 -5.16
N LEU A 124 -5.74 -5.68 -4.78
CA LEU A 124 -5.37 -4.58 -5.68
C LEU A 124 -3.85 -4.34 -5.54
N SER A 125 -3.08 -4.66 -6.57
CA SER A 125 -1.64 -4.38 -6.60
C SER A 125 -1.41 -2.89 -6.74
N THR A 126 -0.73 -2.31 -5.76
CA THR A 126 -0.48 -0.87 -5.67
C THR A 126 0.99 -0.58 -5.36
N PRO A 127 1.93 -0.93 -6.26
CA PRO A 127 3.35 -0.75 -6.03
C PRO A 127 3.72 0.73 -5.90
N GLY A 128 4.85 1.00 -5.25
CA GLY A 128 5.46 2.32 -5.16
C GLY A 128 5.88 2.69 -3.75
N HIS A 129 5.07 2.38 -2.73
CA HIS A 129 5.55 2.38 -1.35
C HIS A 129 6.65 1.32 -1.19
N THR A 130 6.32 0.09 -1.60
CA THR A 130 7.23 -0.99 -1.94
C THR A 130 6.75 -1.64 -3.23
N MET A 131 7.58 -2.48 -3.85
CA MET A 131 7.23 -3.13 -5.12
C MET A 131 6.14 -4.22 -4.97
N ASP A 132 6.01 -4.82 -3.80
CA ASP A 132 5.01 -5.82 -3.45
C ASP A 132 3.76 -5.24 -2.76
N HIS A 133 3.62 -3.92 -2.69
CA HIS A 133 2.53 -3.32 -1.93
C HIS A 133 1.16 -3.65 -2.55
N THR A 134 0.20 -3.98 -1.68
CA THR A 134 -1.18 -4.29 -2.04
C THR A 134 -2.17 -3.55 -1.15
N CYS A 135 -3.25 -3.07 -1.76
CA CYS A 135 -4.49 -2.70 -1.06
C CYS A 135 -5.51 -3.85 -1.16
N LEU A 136 -6.37 -3.99 -0.15
CA LEU A 136 -7.41 -5.02 -0.13
C LEU A 136 -8.78 -4.35 -0.08
N LEU A 137 -9.65 -4.67 -1.04
CA LEU A 137 -11.00 -4.12 -1.11
C LEU A 137 -12.00 -5.14 -0.58
N LEU A 138 -12.68 -4.81 0.51
CA LEU A 138 -13.78 -5.62 1.03
C LEU A 138 -15.06 -5.32 0.27
N ARG A 139 -15.72 -6.38 -0.22
CA ARG A 139 -17.02 -6.31 -0.86
C ARG A 139 -18.01 -7.28 -0.21
N ALA A 140 -19.29 -6.91 -0.24
CA ALA A 140 -20.42 -7.81 -0.02
C ALA A 140 -21.50 -7.51 -1.07
N ASN A 141 -22.09 -8.53 -1.68
CA ASN A 141 -23.08 -8.38 -2.76
C ASN A 141 -22.60 -7.49 -3.91
N GLY A 142 -21.31 -7.56 -4.25
CA GLY A 142 -20.66 -6.70 -5.24
C GLY A 142 -20.45 -5.24 -4.79
N VAL A 143 -20.99 -4.82 -3.65
CA VAL A 143 -20.87 -3.47 -3.10
C VAL A 143 -19.59 -3.35 -2.26
N PRO A 144 -18.74 -2.34 -2.51
CA PRO A 144 -17.60 -2.04 -1.65
C PRO A 144 -18.03 -1.60 -0.26
N LEU A 145 -17.45 -2.21 0.77
CA LEU A 145 -17.69 -1.84 2.16
C LEU A 145 -16.56 -0.99 2.74
N CYS A 146 -15.31 -1.38 2.46
CA CYS A 146 -14.13 -0.64 2.89
C CYS A 146 -12.89 -1.00 2.07
N LEU A 147 -11.89 -0.13 2.13
CA LEU A 147 -10.59 -0.32 1.49
C LEU A 147 -9.47 -0.35 2.55
N PHE A 148 -8.75 -1.46 2.66
CA PHE A 148 -7.53 -1.54 3.45
C PHE A 148 -6.36 -1.05 2.60
N THR A 149 -5.71 0.04 3.01
CA THR A 149 -4.68 0.70 2.18
C THR A 149 -3.25 0.37 2.54
N GLY A 150 -3.01 -0.39 3.61
CA GLY A 150 -1.65 -0.61 4.13
C GLY A 150 -0.95 0.73 4.32
N ASP A 151 0.22 0.85 3.70
CA ASP A 151 1.08 2.04 3.72
C ASP A 151 1.03 2.87 2.43
N LEU A 152 0.16 2.53 1.47
CA LEU A 152 -0.07 3.40 0.32
C LEU A 152 -0.65 4.74 0.77
N ILE A 153 -1.63 4.69 1.69
CA ILE A 153 -2.34 5.83 2.27
C ILE A 153 -2.45 5.59 3.77
N LEU A 154 -2.13 6.63 4.56
CA LEU A 154 -2.15 6.63 6.02
C LEU A 154 -3.31 7.49 6.52
N GLY A 155 -3.74 7.24 7.75
CA GLY A 155 -4.76 8.05 8.42
C GLY A 155 -4.26 9.45 8.79
N HIS A 156 -2.96 9.57 9.07
CA HIS A 156 -2.29 10.83 9.36
C HIS A 156 -0.91 10.89 8.69
N GLY A 157 -0.48 12.11 8.30
CA GLY A 157 0.81 12.33 7.67
C GLY A 157 0.87 11.84 6.22
N SER A 158 2.04 11.40 5.77
CA SER A 158 2.23 10.88 4.42
C SER A 158 3.20 9.70 4.42
N ALA A 159 2.98 8.73 3.53
CA ALA A 159 3.80 7.54 3.44
C ALA A 159 5.25 7.81 2.98
N ILE A 160 6.13 6.85 3.24
CA ILE A 160 7.42 6.75 2.54
C ILE A 160 7.17 6.17 1.14
N VAL A 161 8.01 6.50 0.17
CA VAL A 161 7.87 6.04 -1.21
C VAL A 161 9.21 5.49 -1.72
N SER A 162 9.22 4.26 -2.21
CA SER A 162 10.41 3.65 -2.83
C SER A 162 10.51 3.93 -4.33
N ASP A 163 9.37 4.06 -5.01
CA ASP A 163 9.28 4.47 -6.41
C ASP A 163 8.08 5.43 -6.59
N LEU A 164 8.37 6.70 -6.83
CA LEU A 164 7.35 7.74 -6.94
C LEU A 164 6.48 7.64 -8.17
N ALA A 165 6.99 7.10 -9.28
CA ALA A 165 6.20 6.95 -10.49
C ALA A 165 5.15 5.85 -10.32
N LEU A 166 5.58 4.70 -9.80
CA LEU A 166 4.68 3.60 -9.46
C LEU A 166 3.67 4.02 -8.39
N TYR A 167 4.11 4.75 -7.38
CA TYR A 167 3.24 5.23 -6.30
C TYR A 167 2.13 6.15 -6.82
N LEU A 168 2.46 7.12 -7.68
CA LEU A 168 1.47 8.00 -8.31
C LEU A 168 0.53 7.24 -9.24
N CYS A 169 1.04 6.28 -10.00
CA CYS A 169 0.22 5.41 -10.85
C CYS A 169 -0.80 4.60 -10.02
N SER A 170 -0.35 4.02 -8.90
CA SER A 170 -1.20 3.29 -7.96
C SER A 170 -2.30 4.18 -7.35
N LEU A 171 -1.95 5.40 -6.93
CA LEU A 171 -2.93 6.35 -6.43
C LEU A 171 -3.93 6.79 -7.50
N GLU A 172 -3.50 7.03 -8.74
CA GLU A 172 -4.39 7.42 -9.84
C GLU A 172 -5.34 6.28 -10.24
N ARG A 173 -4.86 5.03 -10.30
CA ARG A 173 -5.71 3.83 -10.50
C ARG A 173 -6.78 3.76 -9.41
N LEU A 174 -6.39 3.97 -8.15
CA LEU A 174 -7.30 3.95 -7.02
C LEU A 174 -8.32 5.10 -7.09
N ARG A 175 -7.88 6.32 -7.45
CA ARG A 175 -8.75 7.50 -7.63
C ARG A 175 -9.80 7.25 -8.72
N ILE A 176 -9.38 6.69 -9.85
CA ILE A 176 -10.26 6.34 -10.96
C ILE A 176 -11.32 5.34 -10.49
N MET A 177 -10.89 4.24 -9.86
CA MET A 177 -11.80 3.21 -9.34
C MET A 177 -12.83 3.83 -8.39
N LEU A 178 -12.39 4.60 -7.40
CA LEU A 178 -13.25 5.25 -6.39
C LEU A 178 -14.21 6.29 -6.98
N SER A 179 -13.82 6.95 -8.08
CA SER A 179 -14.68 7.92 -8.77
C SER A 179 -15.79 7.28 -9.62
N GLY A 180 -15.73 5.96 -9.84
CA GLY A 180 -16.75 5.21 -10.56
C GLY A 180 -18.08 5.18 -9.81
N GLN A 181 -19.19 5.30 -10.54
CA GLN A 181 -20.55 5.38 -9.98
C GLN A 181 -20.94 4.18 -9.09
N LEU A 182 -20.26 3.04 -9.25
CA LEU A 182 -20.56 1.79 -8.53
C LEU A 182 -19.80 1.63 -7.21
N MET A 183 -18.83 2.50 -6.89
CA MET A 183 -17.94 2.25 -5.74
C MET A 183 -18.44 2.79 -4.40
N GLN A 184 -19.48 3.62 -4.34
CA GLN A 184 -20.03 4.23 -3.10
C GLN A 184 -18.98 4.81 -2.13
N ASN A 185 -17.86 5.34 -2.64
CA ASN A 185 -16.78 6.00 -1.89
C ASN A 185 -16.59 5.49 -0.44
N PRO A 186 -16.12 4.25 -0.27
CA PRO A 186 -16.13 3.59 1.03
C PRO A 186 -15.05 4.17 1.95
N PRO A 187 -15.11 3.94 3.27
CA PRO A 187 -14.02 4.31 4.17
C PRO A 187 -12.71 3.57 3.87
N ILE A 188 -11.59 4.22 4.19
CA ILE A 188 -10.24 3.65 4.16
C ILE A 188 -9.85 3.22 5.58
N TYR A 189 -9.33 2.00 5.69
CA TYR A 189 -8.63 1.46 6.85
C TYR A 189 -7.13 1.40 6.55
N PRO A 190 -6.37 2.45 6.91
CA PRO A 190 -4.93 2.44 6.77
C PRO A 190 -4.31 1.49 7.80
N ALA A 191 -3.06 1.06 7.58
CA ALA A 191 -2.33 0.33 8.61
C ALA A 191 -1.93 1.23 9.78
N HIS A 192 -1.65 2.51 9.50
CA HIS A 192 -1.25 3.49 10.51
C HIS A 192 -2.17 4.73 10.49
N GLY A 193 -2.56 5.18 11.68
CA GLY A 193 -3.43 6.33 11.88
C GLY A 193 -4.92 5.97 11.89
N GLU A 194 -5.75 6.99 11.85
CA GLU A 194 -7.21 6.87 12.00
C GLU A 194 -7.90 6.39 10.70
N VAL A 195 -9.08 5.79 10.87
CA VAL A 195 -9.97 5.47 9.74
C VAL A 195 -10.36 6.76 9.03
N VAL A 196 -10.37 6.73 7.70
CA VAL A 196 -10.73 7.89 6.87
C VAL A 196 -12.05 7.63 6.17
N GLY A 197 -13.07 8.45 6.45
CA GLY A 197 -14.42 8.25 5.90
C GLY A 197 -14.57 8.50 4.40
N ASP A 198 -13.74 9.36 3.82
CA ASP A 198 -13.80 9.72 2.39
C ASP A 198 -12.52 9.26 1.66
N ALA A 199 -12.61 8.08 1.02
CA ALA A 199 -11.49 7.51 0.30
C ALA A 199 -11.03 8.39 -0.86
N LEU A 200 -11.98 8.84 -1.70
CA LEU A 200 -11.68 9.60 -2.91
C LEU A 200 -10.99 10.92 -2.58
N ALA A 201 -11.47 11.63 -1.55
CA ALA A 201 -10.85 12.87 -1.09
C ALA A 201 -9.42 12.62 -0.60
N LYS A 202 -9.21 11.57 0.20
CA LYS A 202 -7.89 11.25 0.75
C LYS A 202 -6.87 10.84 -0.32
N VAL A 203 -7.28 10.02 -1.30
CA VAL A 203 -6.43 9.66 -2.45
C VAL A 203 -6.06 10.92 -3.25
N THR A 204 -7.04 11.80 -3.48
CA THR A 204 -6.81 13.06 -4.20
C THR A 204 -5.86 13.99 -3.44
N GLU A 205 -6.02 14.11 -2.12
CA GLU A 205 -5.11 14.83 -1.24
C GLU A 205 -3.67 14.30 -1.36
N TYR A 206 -3.50 12.98 -1.35
CA TYR A 206 -2.19 12.33 -1.48
C TYR A 206 -1.51 12.65 -2.81
N ILE A 207 -2.24 12.54 -3.93
CA ILE A 207 -1.74 12.90 -5.27
C ILE A 207 -1.31 14.37 -5.31
N GLN A 208 -2.17 15.27 -4.82
CA GLN A 208 -1.88 16.70 -4.78
C GLN A 208 -0.65 17.01 -3.92
N HIS A 209 -0.55 16.39 -2.74
CA HIS A 209 0.60 16.57 -1.84
C HIS A 209 1.90 16.13 -2.53
N ARG A 210 1.93 15.01 -3.24
CA ARG A 210 3.13 14.56 -3.98
C ARG A 210 3.51 15.53 -5.09
N HIS A 211 2.54 15.97 -5.89
CA HIS A 211 2.82 16.97 -6.93
C HIS A 211 3.30 18.30 -6.36
N GLN A 212 2.77 18.75 -5.22
CA GLN A 212 3.27 19.95 -4.54
C GLN A 212 4.73 19.80 -4.10
N ARG A 213 5.13 18.62 -3.59
CA ARG A 213 6.53 18.35 -3.24
C ARG A 213 7.44 18.35 -4.45
N ILE A 214 7.04 17.70 -5.55
CA ILE A 214 7.80 17.69 -6.80
C ILE A 214 8.00 19.13 -7.33
N ARG A 215 6.92 19.92 -7.41
CA ARG A 215 6.96 21.33 -7.84
C ARG A 215 7.91 22.15 -6.97
N LYS A 216 7.73 22.07 -5.65
CA LYS A 216 8.57 22.82 -4.70
C LYS A 216 10.06 22.46 -4.84
N THR A 217 10.38 21.18 -5.05
CA THR A 217 11.77 20.74 -5.31
C THR A 217 12.28 21.31 -6.64
N ALA A 218 11.46 21.25 -7.70
CA ALA A 218 11.81 21.79 -9.01
C ALA A 218 12.07 23.30 -8.96
N ASP A 219 11.17 24.08 -8.33
CA ASP A 219 11.28 25.53 -8.19
C ASP A 219 12.57 25.92 -7.46
N LEU A 220 12.92 25.20 -6.39
CA LEU A 220 14.15 25.44 -5.63
C LEU A 220 15.42 25.08 -6.42
N LEU A 221 15.38 24.01 -7.23
CA LEU A 221 16.52 23.55 -8.00
C LEU A 221 16.76 24.44 -9.22
N PHE A 222 15.71 24.74 -10.00
CA PHE A 222 15.81 25.47 -11.27
C PHE A 222 15.81 26.99 -11.11
N SER A 223 15.56 27.52 -9.91
CA SER A 223 15.82 28.94 -9.61
C SER A 223 17.30 29.26 -9.37
N GLN A 224 18.15 28.23 -9.20
CA GLN A 224 19.59 28.42 -9.09
C GLN A 224 20.23 28.55 -10.48
N PRO A 225 21.36 29.27 -10.62
CA PRO A 225 22.15 29.25 -11.85
C PRO A 225 22.51 27.81 -12.25
N SER A 226 22.52 27.51 -13.55
CA SER A 226 22.78 26.15 -14.06
C SER A 226 24.16 25.58 -13.67
N SER A 227 25.11 26.44 -13.30
CA SER A 227 26.45 26.06 -12.83
C SER A 227 26.53 25.81 -11.31
N THR A 228 25.44 26.00 -10.57
CA THR A 228 25.43 25.91 -9.11
C THR A 228 25.15 24.48 -8.63
N TRP A 229 26.07 23.94 -7.84
CA TRP A 229 25.85 22.70 -7.11
C TRP A 229 24.94 22.95 -5.90
N VAL A 230 23.75 22.33 -5.89
CA VAL A 230 22.79 22.45 -4.78
C VAL A 230 22.97 21.29 -3.80
N ARG A 231 23.18 21.61 -2.52
CA ARG A 231 23.30 20.59 -1.46
C ARG A 231 21.93 19.99 -1.13
N GLU A 232 21.87 18.68 -0.92
CA GLU A 232 20.63 17.98 -0.49
C GLU A 232 20.05 18.59 0.79
N SER A 233 20.90 18.96 1.76
CA SER A 233 20.46 19.60 3.01
C SER A 233 19.76 20.95 2.80
N PHE A 234 20.15 21.72 1.79
CA PHE A 234 19.47 22.97 1.45
C PHE A 234 18.04 22.69 0.96
N LEU A 235 17.87 21.73 0.05
CA LEU A 235 16.54 21.32 -0.44
C LEU A 235 15.71 20.72 0.69
N MET A 236 16.30 19.85 1.52
CA MET A 236 15.61 19.21 2.64
C MET A 236 15.04 20.24 3.62
N ASN A 237 15.83 21.22 4.04
CA ASN A 237 15.40 22.28 4.97
C ASN A 237 14.30 23.17 4.37
N ARG A 238 14.24 23.32 3.04
CA ARG A 238 13.24 24.16 2.37
C ARG A 238 11.97 23.40 2.03
N VAL A 239 12.10 22.17 1.55
CA VAL A 239 10.97 21.31 1.18
C VAL A 239 10.29 20.80 2.46
N TYR A 240 11.04 20.36 3.46
CA TYR A 240 10.58 19.77 4.73
C TYR A 240 11.08 20.56 5.96
N PRO A 241 10.63 21.82 6.16
CA PRO A 241 11.20 22.72 7.18
C PRO A 241 10.92 22.32 8.64
N LYS A 242 9.97 21.41 8.89
CA LYS A 242 9.53 21.00 10.23
C LYS A 242 9.51 19.47 10.40
N VAL A 243 10.45 18.76 9.76
CA VAL A 243 10.49 17.30 9.89
C VAL A 243 10.93 16.92 11.30
N HIS A 244 10.22 15.99 11.94
CA HIS A 244 10.66 15.41 13.20
C HIS A 244 11.96 14.60 12.97
N PRO A 245 12.95 14.62 13.88
CA PRO A 245 14.23 13.91 13.68
C PRO A 245 14.07 12.42 13.35
N GLY A 246 13.12 11.74 14.01
CA GLY A 246 12.81 10.33 13.73
C GLY A 246 12.27 10.07 12.31
N LEU A 247 11.78 11.10 11.61
CA LEU A 247 11.27 11.02 10.23
C LEU A 247 12.24 11.62 9.21
N ALA A 248 13.42 12.07 9.62
CA ALA A 248 14.37 12.71 8.72
C ALA A 248 14.78 11.80 7.56
N ARG A 249 15.09 10.52 7.84
CA ARG A 249 15.45 9.52 6.82
C ARG A 249 14.32 9.30 5.81
N ALA A 250 13.10 9.15 6.30
CA ALA A 250 11.89 8.99 5.49
C ALA A 250 11.66 10.19 4.55
N ALA A 251 11.81 11.40 5.08
CA ALA A 251 11.62 12.61 4.30
C ALA A 251 12.76 12.87 3.29
N THR A 252 14.01 12.55 3.65
CA THR A 252 15.14 12.56 2.71
C THR A 252 14.89 11.60 1.55
N ASN A 253 14.38 10.39 1.82
CA ASN A 253 14.02 9.45 0.75
C ASN A 253 12.93 10.04 -0.17
N ASN A 254 11.87 10.62 0.39
CA ASN A 254 10.83 11.29 -0.41
C ASN A 254 11.38 12.46 -1.25
N LEU A 255 12.36 13.23 -0.74
CA LEU A 255 13.04 14.28 -1.50
C LEU A 255 13.81 13.70 -2.69
N ARG A 256 14.59 12.63 -2.46
CA ARG A 256 15.36 11.96 -3.52
C ARG A 256 14.47 11.39 -4.62
N GLN A 257 13.34 10.79 -4.25
CA GLN A 257 12.35 10.34 -5.22
C GLN A 257 11.82 11.47 -6.11
N ALA A 258 11.61 12.66 -5.56
CA ALA A 258 11.25 13.83 -6.36
C ALA A 258 12.39 14.26 -7.30
N LEU A 259 13.66 14.18 -6.86
CA LEU A 259 14.81 14.47 -7.71
C LEU A 259 14.98 13.44 -8.84
N PHE A 260 14.78 12.15 -8.57
CA PHE A 260 14.80 11.10 -9.59
C PHE A 260 13.68 11.30 -10.61
N TRP A 261 12.47 11.64 -10.14
CA TRP A 261 11.35 12.00 -11.00
C TRP A 261 11.70 13.17 -11.95
N LEU A 262 12.33 14.22 -11.44
CA LEU A 262 12.73 15.37 -12.26
C LEU A 262 13.84 15.00 -13.26
N SER A 263 14.82 14.19 -12.84
CA SER A 263 15.92 13.73 -13.68
C SER A 263 15.45 12.85 -14.85
N SER A 264 14.45 11.98 -14.61
CA SER A 264 13.87 11.12 -15.65
C SER A 264 12.92 11.86 -16.60
N HIS A 265 12.60 13.12 -16.34
CA HIS A 265 11.74 13.97 -17.17
C HIS A 265 12.42 15.30 -17.56
N PRO A 266 13.60 15.26 -18.22
CA PRO A 266 14.47 16.42 -18.46
C PRO A 266 13.90 17.45 -19.46
N GLY A 267 12.81 17.11 -20.16
CA GLY A 267 12.11 18.01 -21.08
C GLY A 267 10.88 18.72 -20.49
N SER A 268 10.64 18.63 -19.17
CA SER A 268 9.44 19.19 -18.53
C SER A 268 9.66 20.64 -18.07
N PRO A 269 8.99 21.65 -18.66
CA PRO A 269 9.02 23.02 -18.14
C PRO A 269 7.83 23.31 -17.22
N HIS A 270 7.08 22.31 -16.73
CA HIS A 270 5.65 22.42 -16.39
C HIS A 270 4.68 22.60 -17.57
N ARG A 271 4.94 22.02 -18.76
CA ARG A 271 3.93 21.92 -19.84
C ARG A 271 3.69 20.47 -20.26
N ARG A 272 2.46 19.99 -20.08
CA ARG A 272 1.93 18.64 -20.41
C ARG A 272 2.19 17.53 -19.40
N ILE A 273 1.85 17.79 -18.14
CA ILE A 273 0.81 16.92 -17.54
C ILE A 273 -0.45 17.76 -17.55
N TYR A 274 -1.09 17.84 -18.73
CA TYR A 274 -2.51 18.06 -18.74
C TYR A 274 -3.09 16.72 -18.33
N VAL A 275 -3.68 16.64 -17.15
CA VAL A 275 -4.92 15.87 -17.06
C VAL A 275 -5.83 16.58 -18.05
N ARG A 276 -5.87 16.11 -19.32
CA ARG A 276 -6.93 16.52 -20.22
C ARG A 276 -8.18 16.08 -19.50
N SER A 277 -8.89 17.03 -18.90
CA SER A 277 -10.32 16.92 -18.79
C SER A 277 -10.78 16.71 -20.22
N GLY A 278 -10.98 15.46 -20.63
CA GLY A 278 -11.66 15.16 -21.88
C GLY A 278 -12.99 15.94 -21.91
N PRO A 279 -13.51 16.26 -23.11
CA PRO A 279 -14.79 16.93 -23.24
C PRO A 279 -15.82 16.27 -22.31
N ARG A 280 -16.61 17.10 -21.64
CA ARG A 280 -17.48 16.74 -20.50
C ARG A 280 -18.50 15.61 -20.78
N GLU A 281 -18.55 15.08 -22.00
CA GLU A 281 -19.54 14.11 -22.47
C GLU A 281 -19.10 12.64 -22.40
N ASN A 282 -17.79 12.31 -22.30
CA ASN A 282 -17.34 10.90 -22.36
C ASN A 282 -16.93 10.26 -21.02
N ARG A 283 -17.16 10.91 -19.86
CA ARG A 283 -16.80 10.35 -18.53
C ARG A 283 -17.65 9.16 -18.08
N LYS A 284 -18.67 8.76 -18.86
CA LYS A 284 -19.56 7.64 -18.56
C LYS A 284 -19.23 6.37 -19.36
N ASP A 285 -18.20 6.40 -20.21
CA ASP A 285 -17.78 5.26 -21.01
C ASP A 285 -16.69 4.44 -20.28
N PRO A 286 -16.97 3.19 -19.85
CA PRO A 286 -15.99 2.32 -19.23
C PRO A 286 -14.76 2.03 -20.13
N GLN A 287 -14.93 2.12 -21.46
CA GLN A 287 -13.90 1.80 -22.43
C GLN A 287 -12.80 2.88 -22.50
N TYR A 288 -13.16 4.15 -22.30
CA TYR A 288 -12.23 5.28 -22.23
C TYR A 288 -11.30 5.23 -21.01
N LEU A 289 -11.79 4.71 -19.88
CA LEU A 289 -10.98 4.51 -18.67
C LEU A 289 -10.02 3.33 -18.81
N CYS A 290 -10.44 2.25 -19.47
CA CYS A 290 -9.55 1.14 -19.84
C CYS A 290 -8.43 1.58 -20.79
N GLU A 291 -8.72 2.41 -21.80
CA GLU A 291 -7.72 2.91 -22.75
C GLU A 291 -6.71 3.89 -22.10
N TYR A 292 -7.15 4.71 -21.13
CA TYR A 292 -6.27 5.64 -20.41
C TYR A 292 -5.32 4.92 -19.44
N VAL A 293 -5.83 3.89 -18.75
CA VAL A 293 -4.99 3.00 -17.91
C VAL A 293 -4.09 2.15 -18.80
N GLN A 294 -4.57 1.65 -19.94
CA GLN A 294 -3.75 0.92 -20.90
C GLN A 294 -2.65 1.81 -21.49
N LEU A 295 -2.87 3.11 -21.72
CA LEU A 295 -1.81 4.04 -22.15
C LEU A 295 -0.76 4.29 -21.05
N ALA A 296 -1.18 4.44 -19.79
CA ALA A 296 -0.26 4.57 -18.66
C ALA A 296 0.52 3.26 -18.37
N VAL A 297 -0.14 2.12 -18.59
CA VAL A 297 0.43 0.76 -18.50
C VAL A 297 1.33 0.46 -19.70
N ASP A 298 0.97 0.92 -20.90
CA ASP A 298 1.76 0.77 -22.12
C ASP A 298 2.99 1.68 -22.08
N GLU A 299 2.94 2.87 -21.48
CA GLU A 299 4.15 3.65 -21.18
C GLU A 299 4.99 2.99 -20.08
N PHE A 300 4.35 2.34 -19.10
CA PHE A 300 5.01 1.52 -18.08
C PHE A 300 5.73 0.29 -18.68
N TYR A 301 5.24 -0.29 -19.79
CA TYR A 301 5.88 -1.40 -20.51
C TYR A 301 6.71 -0.99 -21.74
N LYS A 302 6.56 0.23 -22.27
CA LYS A 302 7.37 0.79 -23.37
C LYS A 302 8.59 1.56 -22.88
N CYS A 303 8.69 1.86 -21.58
CA CYS A 303 9.97 2.19 -20.98
C CYS A 303 10.85 0.95 -21.16
N PRO A 304 11.91 1.00 -22.00
CA PRO A 304 12.78 -0.14 -22.16
C PRO A 304 13.30 -0.47 -20.77
N SER A 305 12.95 -1.66 -20.31
CA SER A 305 13.54 -2.33 -19.16
C SER A 305 14.99 -1.87 -18.96
N GLY A 306 15.23 -1.02 -17.95
CA GLY A 306 16.57 -0.53 -17.63
C GLY A 306 16.65 0.98 -17.53
N ASN A 307 16.39 1.52 -16.33
CA ASN A 307 17.46 2.22 -15.58
C ASN A 307 16.98 2.99 -14.34
N VAL A 308 15.67 3.21 -14.11
CA VAL A 308 15.25 3.84 -12.85
C VAL A 308 15.32 2.84 -11.68
N SER A 309 14.92 1.58 -11.91
CA SER A 309 14.92 0.51 -10.90
C SER A 309 16.32 0.03 -10.49
N ALA A 310 17.30 -0.02 -11.40
CA ALA A 310 18.65 -0.52 -11.08
C ALA A 310 19.47 0.47 -10.23
N LEU A 311 19.34 1.78 -10.51
CA LEU A 311 19.99 2.86 -9.74
C LEU A 311 19.40 3.03 -8.33
N VAL A 312 18.12 2.71 -8.15
CA VAL A 312 17.44 2.80 -6.85
C VAL A 312 17.67 1.54 -6.00
N ALA A 313 17.79 0.36 -6.63
CA ALA A 313 17.91 -0.92 -5.92
C ALA A 313 19.32 -1.19 -5.34
N SER A 314 20.41 -0.82 -6.01
CA SER A 314 21.76 -1.21 -5.56
C SER A 314 22.29 -0.43 -4.36
N ASP A 315 21.86 0.83 -4.18
CA ASP A 315 22.53 1.75 -3.25
C ASP A 315 21.86 1.83 -1.87
N TRP A 316 20.67 1.23 -1.69
CA TRP A 316 19.80 1.57 -0.54
C TRP A 316 19.09 0.39 0.14
N ASP A 317 19.37 -0.87 -0.21
CA ASP A 317 18.89 -2.05 0.54
C ASP A 317 19.20 -1.94 2.05
N TRP A 318 20.33 -1.31 2.40
CA TRP A 318 20.72 -1.09 3.79
C TRP A 318 19.80 -0.14 4.56
N MET A 319 19.09 0.80 3.89
CA MET A 319 18.22 1.75 4.58
C MET A 319 16.98 1.08 5.17
N TRP A 320 16.56 -0.05 4.59
CA TRP A 320 15.37 -0.78 4.98
C TRP A 320 15.66 -2.03 5.82
N CYS A 321 16.90 -2.53 5.78
CA CYS A 321 17.30 -3.74 6.53
C CYS A 321 18.01 -3.46 7.86
N LYS A 322 18.30 -2.20 8.20
CA LYS A 322 18.95 -1.82 9.47
C LYS A 322 18.21 -0.68 10.17
N SER A 323 17.28 -1.07 11.04
CA SER A 323 16.80 -0.31 12.20
C SER A 323 17.23 -1.03 13.46
#